data_AF-A0A959T3B2-F1
#
_entry.id   AF-A0A959T3B2-F1
#
_cell.length_a   1.000
_cell.length_b   1.000
_cell.length_c   1.000
_cell.angle_alpha   90.00
_cell.angle_beta   90.00
_cell.angle_gamma   90.00
#
_symmetry.space_group_name_H-M   'P 1'
#
loop_
_entity.id
_entity.type
_entity.pdbx_description
1 polymer ?
#
loop_
_entity_poly.entity_id
_entity_poly.type
_entity_poly.pdbx_seq_one_letter_code
_entity_poly.pdbx_strand_id
1 'polypeptide(L)' 'MRLLIKNARALVGTHPMELQRVPGRSMAGLPMLEDAWLTAEDGRITGFGPMAEWPGVDDWNDLTV' A
#
# COMPACT_ATOMS: atom_id res chain seq x y z
N MET A 1 8.14 -10.52 11.29
CA MET A 1 7.65 -11.05 9.99
C MET A 1 7.57 -9.91 9.01
N ARG A 2 8.25 -10.01 7.86
CA ARG A 2 8.24 -9.00 6.80
C ARG A 2 7.38 -9.46 5.64
N LEU A 3 6.55 -8.58 5.08
CA LEU A 3 5.67 -8.84 3.96
C LEU A 3 5.97 -7.84 2.84
N LEU A 4 6.05 -8.33 1.60
CA LEU A 4 6.13 -7.53 0.39
C LEU A 4 5.03 -7.97 -0.57
N ILE A 5 4.14 -7.05 -0.92
CA ILE A 5 3.21 -7.21 -2.04
C ILE A 5 3.73 -6.35 -3.19
N LYS A 6 3.85 -6.92 -4.39
CA LYS A 6 4.28 -6.23 -5.61
C LYS A 6 3.42 -6.63 -6.80
N ASN A 7 3.40 -5.81 -7.84
CA ASN A 7 2.54 -5.98 -9.01
C ASN A 7 1.05 -6.12 -8.62
N ALA A 8 0.65 -5.46 -7.53
CA ALA A 8 -0.75 -5.43 -7.16
C ALA A 8 -1.48 -4.61 -8.23
N ARG A 9 -2.52 -5.20 -8.84
CA ARG A 9 -3.31 -4.49 -9.86
C ARG A 9 -3.79 -3.13 -9.37
N ALA A 10 -4.26 -3.09 -8.12
CA ALA A 10 -4.61 -1.86 -7.44
C ALA A 10 -4.56 -2.02 -5.91
N LEU A 11 -4.07 -1.00 -5.22
CA LEU A 11 -4.34 -0.76 -3.80
C LEU A 11 -5.52 0.22 -3.71
N VAL A 12 -6.56 -0.15 -2.96
CA VAL A 12 -7.77 0.67 -2.81
C VAL A 12 -7.89 1.20 -1.39
N GLY A 13 -8.58 2.33 -1.23
CA GLY A 13 -8.76 2.96 0.08
C GLY A 13 -7.52 3.68 0.60
N THR A 14 -6.59 4.06 -0.30
CA THR A 14 -5.46 4.92 0.05
C THR A 14 -5.97 6.33 0.28
N HIS A 15 -5.99 6.77 1.55
CA HIS A 15 -6.43 8.11 1.91
C HIS A 15 -5.24 8.95 2.41
N PRO A 16 -5.29 10.29 2.23
CA PRO A 16 -4.33 11.19 2.87
C PRO A 16 -4.34 11.01 4.39
N MET A 17 -3.18 11.14 5.03
CA MET A 17 -3.02 10.85 6.47
C MET A 17 -3.87 11.75 7.36
N GLU A 18 -4.12 12.99 6.92
CA GLU A 18 -4.98 13.96 7.60
C GLU A 18 -6.49 13.63 7.51
N LEU A 19 -6.90 12.72 6.61
CA LEU A 19 -8.31 12.42 6.38
C LEU A 19 -8.84 11.43 7.43
N GLN A 20 -9.53 11.96 8.44
CA GLN A 20 -10.07 11.16 9.54
C GLN A 20 -11.41 10.46 9.21
N ARG A 21 -12.20 11.03 8.28
CA ARG A 21 -13.54 10.52 7.97
C ARG A 21 -13.99 10.87 6.56
N VAL A 22 -14.61 9.89 5.89
CA VAL A 22 -15.35 10.08 4.63
C VAL A 22 -16.84 9.86 4.88
N PRO A 23 -17.69 10.92 4.87
CA PRO A 23 -19.10 10.78 5.22
C PRO A 23 -20.01 10.54 4.01
N GLY A 24 -20.98 9.63 4.16
CA GLY A 24 -22.17 9.52 3.30
C GLY A 24 -21.82 9.38 1.82
N ARG A 25 -22.34 10.30 0.99
CA ARG A 25 -22.14 10.27 -0.47
C ARG A 25 -20.67 10.32 -0.89
N SER A 26 -19.80 10.91 -0.08
CA SER A 26 -18.37 10.96 -0.37
C SER A 26 -17.71 9.58 -0.35
N MET A 27 -18.31 8.58 0.32
CA MET A 27 -17.80 7.20 0.36
C MET A 27 -17.92 6.49 -1.01
N ALA A 28 -18.69 7.05 -1.94
CA ALA A 28 -18.77 6.52 -3.30
C ALA A 28 -17.45 6.70 -4.08
N GLY A 29 -16.62 7.67 -3.69
CA GLY A 29 -15.27 7.84 -4.22
C GLY A 29 -14.29 7.00 -3.42
N LEU A 30 -13.88 5.85 -3.96
CA LEU A 30 -12.83 5.02 -3.38
C LEU A 30 -11.51 5.31 -4.10
N PRO A 31 -10.53 5.94 -3.42
CA PRO A 31 -9.21 6.16 -4.01
C PRO A 31 -8.54 4.84 -4.38
N MET A 32 -7.81 4.88 -5.48
CA MET A 32 -7.15 3.73 -6.06
C MET A 32 -5.75 4.14 -6.49
N LEU A 33 -4.78 3.31 -6.14
CA LEU A 33 -3.42 3.35 -6.65
C LEU A 33 -3.22 2.11 -7.51
N GLU A 34 -3.23 2.28 -8.83
CA GLU A 34 -3.01 1.20 -9.78
C GLU A 34 -1.54 0.83 -9.87
N ASP A 35 -1.26 -0.42 -10.24
CA ASP A 35 0.09 -0.99 -10.42
C ASP A 35 1.04 -0.63 -9.27
N ALA A 36 0.83 -1.28 -8.11
CA ALA A 36 1.37 -0.81 -6.84
C ALA A 36 2.16 -1.88 -6.07
N TRP A 37 2.94 -1.41 -5.10
CA TRP A 37 3.63 -2.20 -4.09
C TRP A 37 3.23 -1.79 -2.67
N LEU A 38 3.41 -2.70 -1.72
CA LEU A 38 3.20 -2.48 -0.29
C LEU A 38 4.19 -3.32 0.51
N THR A 39 4.82 -2.71 1.52
CA THR A 39 5.61 -3.42 2.53
C THR A 39 4.92 -3.35 3.88
N ALA A 40 5.03 -4.43 4.65
CA ALA A 40 4.59 -4.45 6.02
C ALA A 40 5.58 -5.22 6.91
N GLU A 41 5.75 -4.76 8.15
CA GLU A 41 6.53 -5.42 9.17
C GLU A 41 5.64 -5.65 10.40
N ASP A 42 5.61 -6.90 10.88
CA ASP A 42 4.84 -7.32 12.06
C ASP A 42 3.36 -6.86 12.00
N GLY A 43 2.76 -7.01 10.82
CA GLY A 43 1.36 -6.66 10.56
C GLY A 43 1.08 -5.16 10.41
N ARG A 44 2.11 -4.30 10.40
CA ARG A 44 1.99 -2.85 10.18
C ARG A 44 2.54 -2.48 8.81
N ILE A 45 1.77 -1.69 8.06
CA ILE A 45 2.24 -1.14 6.78
C ILE A 45 3.41 -0.19 7.06
N THR A 46 4.54 -0.42 6.40
CA THR A 46 5.76 0.39 6.51
C THR A 46 5.99 1.26 5.27
N GLY A 47 5.36 0.92 4.15
CA GLY A 47 5.45 1.67 2.91
C GLY A 47 4.48 1.14 1.86
N PHE A 48 4.09 2.00 0.93
CA PHE A 48 3.36 1.62 -0.27
C PHE A 48 3.55 2.72 -1.32
N GLY A 49 3.36 2.36 -2.59
CA GLY A 49 3.53 3.31 -3.68
C GLY A 49 3.27 2.68 -5.05
N PRO A 50 3.34 3.49 -6.11
CA PRO A 50 3.29 2.96 -7.47
C PRO A 50 4.54 2.09 -7.72
N MET A 51 4.39 1.01 -8.49
CA MET A 51 5.48 0.11 -8.87
C MET A 51 6.61 0.85 -9.59
N ALA A 52 6.28 1.91 -10.34
CA ALA A 52 7.27 2.76 -11.02
C ALA A 52 8.24 3.46 -10.05
N GLU A 53 7.85 3.67 -8.80
CA GLU A 53 8.67 4.31 -7.75
C GLU A 53 9.13 3.31 -6.69
N TRP A 54 9.00 1.99 -6.94
CA TRP A 54 9.40 0.99 -5.97
C TRP A 54 10.92 1.05 -5.73
N PRO A 55 11.39 1.30 -4.50
CA PRO A 55 12.82 1.44 -4.20
C PRO A 55 13.61 0.12 -4.31
N GLY A 56 12.94 -1.02 -4.49
CA GLY A 56 13.54 -2.33 -4.40
C GLY A 56 13.65 -2.82 -2.96
N VAL A 57 14.26 -3.99 -2.77
CA VAL A 57 14.54 -4.58 -1.46
C VAL A 57 16.02 -4.95 -1.41
N ASP A 58 16.75 -4.32 -0.49
CA ASP A 58 18.18 -4.55 -0.27
C ASP A 58 18.48 -5.87 0.46
N ASP A 59 17.56 -6.30 1.34
CA ASP A 59 17.69 -7.52 2.13
C ASP A 59 16.45 -8.42 1.98
N TRP A 60 16.65 -9.56 1.31
CA TRP A 60 15.61 -10.53 0.99
C TRP A 60 15.39 -11.58 2.09
N ASN A 61 16.16 -11.53 3.18
CA ASN A 61 16.02 -12.50 4.26
C ASN A 61 14.71 -12.29 5.03
N ASP A 62 14.06 -13.39 5.38
CA ASP A 62 12.79 -13.44 6.15
C ASP A 62 11.62 -12.65 5.52
N LEU A 63 11.65 -12.48 4.19
CA LEU A 63 10.61 -11.80 3.41
C LEU A 63 9.52 -12.78 2.95
N THR A 64 8.27 -12.51 3.31
CA THR A 64 7.09 -13.16 2.72
C THR A 64 6.64 -12.35 1.52
N VAL A 65 6.46 -13.01 0.37
CA VAL A 65 6.01 -12.40 -0.91
C VAL A 65 4.67 -12.99 -1.33
#